data_AF-A0A8J7MLC2-F1
#
_entry.id   AF-A0A8J7MLC2-F1
#
_cell.length_a   1.000
_cell.length_b   1.000
_cell.length_c   1.000
_cell.angle_alpha   90.00
_cell.angle_beta   90.00
_cell.angle_gamma   90.00
#
_symmetry.space_group_name_H-M   'P 1'
#
loop_
_entity.id
_entity.type
_entity.pdbx_description
1 polymer ?
#
loop_
_entity_poly.entity_id
_entity_poly.type
_entity_poly.pdbx_seq_one_letter_code
_entity_poly.pdbx_strand_id
1 'polypeptide(L)'
;MKKIAPIAGIITCIVLYAVIIIAAIPYIGQQGEAYSVFNHFISELGSTRFSAQHFIYNKGIIFSSLGFGLFTLGLGQYANTKTSRMAVKLGVIASLLCVGVGLVPEDNRVPHLILALGFFSLMTLSTTVFSWSIWKEKANPFPKYTAIHGFFIPIAFALFMCMPKGLMSMKRSAGSLFERPEIWWLPFLEWIIFVALTSWILVISLNMFLLQRAKK
;
A
#
# COMPACT_ATOMS: atom_id res chain seq x y z
N MET A 1 16.07 16.76 -2.62
CA MET A 1 15.14 15.70 -2.13
C MET A 1 15.87 14.42 -1.75
N LYS A 2 17.03 14.15 -2.34
CA LYS A 2 17.88 12.98 -2.10
C LYS A 2 18.05 12.57 -0.64
N LYS A 3 18.35 13.50 0.27
CA LYS A 3 18.52 13.23 1.72
C LYS A 3 17.21 12.90 2.44
N ILE A 4 16.12 13.54 2.04
CA ILE A 4 14.80 13.47 2.71
C ILE A 4 14.02 12.24 2.26
N ALA A 5 14.15 11.83 1.00
CA ALA A 5 13.38 10.74 0.41
C ALA A 5 13.43 9.40 1.16
N PRO A 6 14.59 8.86 1.59
CA PRO A 6 14.59 7.63 2.38
C PRO A 6 13.97 7.80 3.77
N ILE A 7 14.10 8.98 4.38
CA ILE A 7 13.43 9.30 5.65
C ILE A 7 11.91 9.29 5.43
N ALA A 8 11.44 9.93 4.37
CA ALA A 8 10.01 9.95 4.02
C ALA A 8 9.45 8.54 3.80
N GLY A 9 10.21 7.64 3.15
CA GLY A 9 9.81 6.24 2.97
C GLY A 9 9.68 5.48 4.29
N ILE A 10 10.67 5.61 5.18
CA ILE A 10 10.61 4.98 6.51
C ILE A 10 9.47 5.54 7.36
N ILE A 11 9.34 6.87 7.44
CA ILE A 11 8.27 7.52 8.20
C ILE A 11 6.90 7.11 7.67
N THR A 12 6.74 7.01 6.35
CA THR A 12 5.49 6.51 5.73
C THR A 12 5.12 5.15 6.28
N CYS A 13 6.05 4.19 6.31
CA CYS A 13 5.77 2.86 6.85
C CYS A 13 5.44 2.92 8.35
N ILE A 14 6.22 3.66 9.15
CA ILE A 14 5.97 3.80 10.59
C ILE A 14 4.58 4.36 10.86
N VAL A 15 4.19 5.43 10.16
CA VAL A 15 2.88 6.06 10.31
C VAL A 15 1.77 5.09 9.90
N LEU A 16 1.89 4.40 8.76
CA LEU A 16 0.90 3.41 8.32
C LEU A 16 0.66 2.33 9.38
N TYR A 17 1.72 1.67 9.85
CA TYR A 17 1.58 0.62 10.87
C TYR A 17 1.01 1.18 12.18
N ALA A 18 1.42 2.38 12.61
CA ALA A 18 0.90 3.01 13.82
C ALA A 18 -0.62 3.28 13.72
N VAL A 19 -1.08 3.92 12.64
CA VAL A 19 -2.51 4.24 12.50
C VAL A 19 -3.38 3.01 12.30
N ILE A 20 -2.86 1.96 11.67
CA ILE A 20 -3.50 0.65 11.57
C ILE A 20 -3.70 0.06 12.97
N ILE A 21 -2.64 -0.01 13.77
CA ILE A 21 -2.70 -0.60 15.12
C ILE A 21 -3.68 0.19 16.01
N ILE A 22 -3.57 1.52 15.99
CA ILE A 22 -4.45 2.41 16.76
C ILE A 22 -5.92 2.21 16.36
N ALA A 23 -6.22 2.02 15.07
CA ALA A 23 -7.58 1.83 14.61
C ALA A 23 -8.11 0.41 14.81
N ALA A 24 -7.24 -0.61 14.72
CA ALA A 24 -7.63 -2.01 14.84
C ALA A 24 -7.95 -2.42 16.28
N ILE A 25 -7.27 -1.87 17.28
CA ILE A 25 -7.48 -2.26 18.69
C ILE A 25 -8.93 -2.01 19.18
N PRO A 26 -9.53 -0.82 19.01
CA PRO A 26 -10.90 -0.55 19.44
C PRO A 26 -11.94 -0.87 18.35
N TYR A 27 -11.55 -1.52 17.25
CA TYR A 27 -12.46 -1.79 16.14
C TYR A 27 -13.50 -2.83 16.52
N ILE A 28 -14.76 -2.54 16.20
CA ILE A 28 -15.88 -3.47 16.34
C ILE A 28 -16.59 -3.52 14.98
N GLY A 29 -16.50 -4.67 14.33
CA GLY A 29 -17.03 -4.88 12.98
C GLY A 29 -18.54 -4.93 12.92
N GLN A 30 -19.04 -5.10 11.70
CA GLN A 30 -20.47 -5.10 11.41
C GLN A 30 -21.24 -6.25 12.09
N GLN A 31 -20.55 -7.33 12.45
CA GLN A 31 -21.10 -8.48 13.17
C GLN A 31 -20.80 -8.41 14.69
N GLY A 32 -20.28 -7.28 15.19
CA GLY A 32 -19.86 -7.15 16.59
C GLY A 32 -18.50 -7.80 16.88
N GLU A 33 -17.74 -8.15 15.84
CA GLU A 33 -16.47 -8.87 15.95
C GLU A 33 -15.26 -7.94 16.09
N ALA A 34 -14.21 -8.39 16.77
CA ALA A 34 -12.92 -7.70 16.80
C ALA A 34 -12.21 -7.76 15.43
N TYR A 35 -11.30 -6.82 15.18
CA TYR A 35 -10.54 -6.79 13.94
C TYR A 35 -9.57 -7.98 13.81
N SER A 36 -9.51 -8.58 12.62
CA SER A 36 -8.55 -9.64 12.30
C SER A 36 -7.98 -9.47 10.90
N VAL A 37 -6.65 -9.51 10.81
CA VAL A 37 -5.91 -9.49 9.54
C VAL A 37 -6.25 -10.68 8.63
N PHE A 38 -6.75 -11.78 9.19
CA PHE A 38 -7.07 -12.99 8.44
C PHE A 38 -8.41 -12.91 7.70
N ASN A 39 -9.31 -12.00 8.09
CA ASN A 39 -10.64 -11.96 7.49
C ASN A 39 -11.26 -10.55 7.34
N HIS A 40 -10.60 -9.47 7.76
CA HIS A 40 -11.01 -8.08 7.50
C HIS A 40 -10.15 -7.41 6.44
N PHE A 41 -10.80 -6.63 5.56
CA PHE A 41 -10.07 -5.74 4.65
C PHE A 41 -9.38 -4.63 5.46
N ILE A 42 -8.23 -4.15 4.97
CA ILE A 42 -7.51 -3.06 5.65
C ILE A 42 -8.35 -1.78 5.65
N SER A 43 -9.12 -1.56 4.60
CA SER A 43 -10.05 -0.44 4.43
C SER A 43 -11.15 -0.37 5.50
N GLU A 44 -11.50 -1.49 6.14
CA GLU A 44 -12.59 -1.54 7.12
C GLU A 44 -12.27 -0.66 8.34
N LEU A 45 -10.98 -0.49 8.65
CA LEU A 45 -10.48 0.43 9.68
C LEU A 45 -10.83 1.90 9.40
N GLY A 46 -11.16 2.24 8.16
CA GLY A 46 -11.59 3.56 7.71
C GLY A 46 -13.10 3.77 7.67
N SER A 47 -13.91 2.75 8.05
CA SER A 47 -15.37 2.88 8.10
C SER A 47 -15.80 3.84 9.20
N THR A 48 -16.53 4.89 8.81
CA THR A 48 -17.20 5.85 9.71
C THR A 48 -18.32 5.22 10.54
N ARG A 49 -18.76 4.01 10.18
CA ARG A 49 -19.85 3.28 10.84
C ARG A 49 -19.36 2.29 11.89
N PHE A 50 -18.21 1.65 11.65
CA PHE A 50 -17.76 0.51 12.46
C PHE A 50 -16.40 0.74 13.13
N SER A 51 -15.58 1.68 12.63
CA SER A 51 -14.29 1.99 13.23
C SER A 51 -14.37 3.23 14.10
N ALA A 52 -14.28 3.07 15.43
CA ALA A 52 -14.29 4.20 16.37
C ALA A 52 -13.16 5.20 16.10
N GLN A 53 -12.03 4.74 15.55
CA GLN A 53 -10.86 5.56 15.22
C GLN A 53 -10.69 5.77 13.72
N HIS A 54 -11.78 5.71 12.94
CA HIS A 54 -11.75 5.89 11.48
C HIS A 54 -11.06 7.19 11.05
N PHE A 55 -11.19 8.27 11.83
CA PHE A 55 -10.53 9.54 11.53
C PHE A 55 -9.00 9.42 11.58
N ILE A 56 -8.46 8.76 12.60
CA ILE A 56 -7.01 8.53 12.74
C ILE A 56 -6.52 7.70 11.56
N TYR A 57 -7.23 6.62 11.23
CA TYR A 57 -6.88 5.77 10.09
C TYR A 57 -6.90 6.55 8.77
N ASN A 58 -8.03 7.18 8.42
CA ASN A 58 -8.21 7.87 7.14
C ASN A 58 -7.25 9.05 6.96
N LYS A 59 -7.02 9.87 8.00
CA LYS A 59 -6.01 10.93 7.98
C LYS A 59 -4.60 10.37 7.92
N GLY A 60 -4.33 9.29 8.65
CA GLY A 60 -3.07 8.55 8.62
C GLY A 60 -2.72 8.04 7.23
N ILE A 61 -3.70 7.48 6.50
CA ILE A 61 -3.55 7.09 5.09
C ILE A 61 -3.15 8.32 4.27
N ILE A 62 -3.89 9.44 4.35
CA ILE A 62 -3.56 10.67 3.60
C ILE A 62 -2.12 11.13 3.85
N PHE A 63 -1.71 11.26 5.12
CA PHE A 63 -0.36 11.69 5.48
C PHE A 63 0.71 10.71 4.97
N SER A 64 0.45 9.42 5.09
CA SER A 64 1.33 8.37 4.59
C SER A 64 1.43 8.38 3.07
N SER A 65 0.33 8.62 2.36
CA SER A 65 0.30 8.72 0.90
C SER A 65 1.15 9.90 0.41
N LEU A 66 1.11 11.04 1.11
CA LEU A 66 1.97 12.19 0.83
C LEU A 66 3.45 11.85 1.05
N GLY A 67 3.78 11.18 2.16
CA GLY A 67 5.12 10.67 2.45
C GLY A 67 5.62 9.69 1.37
N PHE A 68 4.75 8.79 0.92
CA PHE A 68 5.02 7.87 -0.19
C PHE A 68 5.27 8.61 -1.52
N GLY A 69 4.54 9.70 -1.77
CA GLY A 69 4.76 10.58 -2.92
C GLY A 69 6.15 11.23 -2.89
N LEU A 70 6.55 11.77 -1.73
CA LEU A 70 7.89 12.34 -1.52
C LEU A 70 9.01 11.30 -1.69
N PHE A 71 8.82 10.10 -1.14
CA PHE A 71 9.73 8.97 -1.33
C PHE A 71 9.88 8.64 -2.82
N THR A 72 8.76 8.49 -3.53
CA THR A 72 8.73 8.14 -4.96
C THR A 72 9.39 9.21 -5.83
N LEU A 73 9.11 10.49 -5.60
CA LEU A 73 9.78 11.61 -6.29
C LEU A 73 11.29 11.57 -6.05
N GLY A 74 11.70 11.22 -4.84
CA GLY A 74 13.10 11.06 -4.47
C GLY A 74 13.81 9.92 -5.21
N LEU A 75 13.12 8.82 -5.54
CA LEU A 75 13.71 7.69 -6.28
C LEU A 75 14.29 8.13 -7.63
N GLY A 76 13.64 9.07 -8.32
CA GLY A 76 14.13 9.61 -9.59
C GLY A 76 15.49 10.32 -9.48
N GLN A 77 15.90 10.74 -8.28
CA GLN A 77 17.21 11.35 -8.02
C GLN A 77 18.32 10.32 -7.77
N TYR A 78 17.96 9.03 -7.63
CA TYR A 78 18.89 7.92 -7.43
C TYR A 78 19.04 7.10 -8.71
N ALA A 79 17.93 6.71 -9.33
CA ALA A 79 17.91 6.03 -10.61
C ALA A 79 17.36 7.00 -11.66
N ASN A 80 18.21 7.38 -12.64
CA ASN A 80 17.85 8.31 -13.71
C ASN A 80 17.85 7.64 -15.08
N THR A 81 17.26 6.44 -15.15
CA THR A 81 17.04 5.72 -16.40
C THR A 81 15.68 6.06 -16.98
N LYS A 82 15.44 5.75 -18.25
CA LYS A 82 14.10 5.95 -18.87
C LYS A 82 13.02 5.16 -18.13
N THR A 83 13.33 3.92 -17.77
CA THR A 83 12.42 3.00 -17.08
C THR A 83 12.10 3.46 -15.65
N SER A 84 13.12 3.84 -14.86
CA SER A 84 12.91 4.37 -13.51
C SER A 84 12.11 5.69 -13.50
N ARG A 85 12.34 6.59 -14.46
CA ARG A 85 11.51 7.81 -14.60
C ARG A 85 10.04 7.51 -14.88
N MET A 86 9.74 6.47 -15.66
CA MET A 86 8.36 6.03 -15.90
C MET A 86 7.73 5.48 -14.61
N ALA A 87 8.44 4.62 -13.89
CA ALA A 87 7.99 4.10 -12.60
C ALA A 87 7.67 5.25 -11.61
N VAL A 88 8.57 6.23 -11.48
CA VAL A 88 8.35 7.39 -10.60
C VAL A 88 7.06 8.14 -10.93
N LYS A 89 6.77 8.38 -12.21
CA LYS A 89 5.50 9.03 -12.62
C LYS A 89 4.28 8.22 -12.19
N LEU A 90 4.31 6.91 -12.43
CA LEU A 90 3.21 6.01 -12.04
C LEU A 90 3.00 5.99 -10.53
N GLY A 91 4.09 5.91 -9.75
CA GLY A 91 4.01 5.90 -8.28
C GLY A 91 3.52 7.23 -7.70
N VAL A 92 3.84 8.37 -8.33
CA VAL A 92 3.28 9.67 -7.92
C VAL A 92 1.77 9.73 -8.17
N ILE A 93 1.29 9.24 -9.31
CA ILE A 93 -0.16 9.17 -9.57
C ILE A 93 -0.83 8.20 -8.58
N ALA A 94 -0.20 7.05 -8.30
CA ALA A 94 -0.69 6.11 -7.30
C ALA A 94 -0.79 6.76 -5.91
N SER A 95 0.20 7.55 -5.50
CA SER A 95 0.17 8.33 -4.25
C SER A 95 -1.04 9.24 -4.17
N LEU A 96 -1.37 9.98 -5.25
CA LEU A 96 -2.56 10.84 -5.29
C LEU A 96 -3.87 10.06 -5.20
N LEU A 97 -3.96 8.89 -5.85
CA LEU A 97 -5.11 8.01 -5.71
C LEU A 97 -5.27 7.51 -4.28
N CYS A 98 -4.16 7.20 -3.60
CA CYS A 98 -4.15 6.76 -2.20
C CYS A 98 -4.58 7.88 -1.24
N VAL A 99 -4.23 9.15 -1.53
CA VAL A 99 -4.82 10.31 -0.84
C VAL A 99 -6.35 10.29 -1.00
N GLY A 100 -6.84 10.03 -2.22
CA GLY A 100 -8.26 9.84 -2.49
C GLY A 100 -8.90 8.73 -1.65
N VAL A 101 -8.22 7.58 -1.50
CA VAL A 101 -8.68 6.46 -0.65
C VAL A 101 -8.88 6.91 0.80
N GLY A 102 -7.97 7.72 1.35
CA GLY A 102 -8.13 8.26 2.71
C GLY A 102 -9.20 9.37 2.81
N LEU A 103 -9.54 10.04 1.72
CA LEU A 103 -10.61 11.06 1.68
C LEU A 103 -12.00 10.46 1.52
N VAL A 104 -12.11 9.29 0.88
CA VAL A 104 -13.38 8.61 0.62
C VAL A 104 -13.45 7.37 1.52
N PRO A 105 -14.20 7.40 2.64
CA PRO A 105 -14.33 6.24 3.53
C PRO A 105 -14.89 5.01 2.80
N GLU A 106 -14.58 3.80 3.30
CA GLU A 106 -15.07 2.55 2.68
C GLU A 106 -16.61 2.50 2.62
N ASP A 107 -17.30 3.20 3.53
CA ASP A 107 -18.77 3.28 3.53
C ASP A 107 -19.33 3.79 2.19
N ASN A 108 -18.59 4.69 1.50
CA ASN A 108 -18.90 5.11 0.15
C ASN A 108 -18.20 4.19 -0.88
N ARG A 109 -18.70 2.96 -0.95
CA ARG A 109 -17.97 1.81 -1.50
C ARG A 109 -17.53 1.94 -2.95
N VAL A 110 -18.40 2.40 -3.85
CA VAL A 110 -18.09 2.45 -5.30
C VAL A 110 -16.90 3.38 -5.59
N PRO A 111 -16.94 4.67 -5.21
CA PRO A 111 -15.78 5.55 -5.43
C PRO A 111 -14.55 5.09 -4.64
N HIS A 112 -14.72 4.55 -3.42
CA HIS A 112 -13.59 3.99 -2.66
C HIS A 112 -12.90 2.85 -3.43
N LEU A 113 -13.66 1.89 -3.96
CA LEU A 113 -13.10 0.76 -4.72
C LEU A 113 -12.40 1.20 -6.02
N ILE A 114 -12.94 2.21 -6.72
CA ILE A 114 -12.29 2.77 -7.92
C ILE A 114 -10.92 3.36 -7.55
N LEU A 115 -10.87 4.16 -6.48
CA LEU A 115 -9.64 4.78 -6.00
C LEU A 115 -8.64 3.73 -5.50
N ALA A 116 -9.09 2.76 -4.72
CA ALA A 116 -8.26 1.69 -4.17
C ALA A 116 -7.69 0.80 -5.28
N LEU A 117 -8.53 0.36 -6.23
CA LEU A 117 -8.08 -0.45 -7.37
C LEU A 117 -7.11 0.32 -8.25
N GLY A 118 -7.38 1.60 -8.51
CA GLY A 118 -6.47 2.48 -9.24
C GLY A 118 -5.12 2.63 -8.53
N PHE A 119 -5.13 2.87 -7.21
CA PHE A 119 -3.94 2.92 -6.37
C PHE A 119 -3.13 1.61 -6.45
N PHE A 120 -3.75 0.47 -6.14
CA PHE A 120 -3.05 -0.83 -6.13
C PHE A 120 -2.53 -1.19 -7.52
N SER A 121 -3.27 -0.89 -8.59
CA SER A 121 -2.85 -1.17 -9.97
C SER A 121 -1.64 -0.33 -10.37
N LEU A 122 -1.70 1.00 -10.19
CA LEU A 122 -0.59 1.89 -10.55
C LEU A 122 0.62 1.71 -9.65
N MET A 123 0.40 1.41 -8.36
CA MET A 123 1.48 1.06 -7.45
C MET A 123 2.19 -0.21 -7.91
N THR A 124 1.44 -1.28 -8.18
CA THR A 124 1.99 -2.55 -8.64
C THR A 124 2.79 -2.36 -9.92
N LEU A 125 2.27 -1.58 -10.87
CA LEU A 125 2.99 -1.27 -12.10
C LEU A 125 4.26 -0.45 -11.82
N SER A 126 4.17 0.58 -10.98
CA SER A 126 5.29 1.42 -10.57
C SER A 126 6.42 0.60 -9.95
N THR A 127 6.13 -0.21 -8.94
CA THR A 127 7.13 -1.03 -8.24
C THR A 127 7.72 -2.08 -9.16
N THR A 128 6.91 -2.72 -10.00
CA THR A 128 7.38 -3.72 -10.98
C THR A 128 8.32 -3.10 -12.00
N VAL A 129 7.95 -1.95 -12.59
CA VAL A 129 8.78 -1.24 -13.57
C VAL A 129 10.08 -0.74 -12.92
N PHE A 130 10.02 -0.26 -11.68
CA PHE A 130 11.23 0.17 -10.96
C PHE A 130 12.15 -1.02 -10.65
N SER A 131 11.60 -2.14 -10.17
CA SER A 131 12.37 -3.38 -9.96
C SER A 131 12.96 -3.95 -11.24
N TRP A 132 12.24 -3.83 -12.36
CA TRP A 132 12.77 -4.18 -13.68
C TRP A 132 13.96 -3.30 -14.06
N SER A 133 13.87 -2.00 -13.80
CA SER A 133 15.00 -1.07 -13.98
C SER A 133 16.22 -1.49 -13.14
N ILE A 134 16.02 -1.84 -11.86
CA ILE A 134 17.10 -2.32 -10.97
C ILE A 134 17.76 -3.59 -11.53
N TRP A 135 16.96 -4.54 -12.00
CA TRP A 135 17.48 -5.82 -12.48
C TRP A 135 18.28 -5.67 -13.78
N LYS A 136 17.73 -4.92 -14.76
CA LYS A 136 18.22 -4.92 -16.15
C LYS A 136 19.17 -3.78 -16.48
N GLU A 137 18.95 -2.59 -15.96
CA GLU A 137 19.68 -1.40 -16.41
C GLU A 137 20.92 -1.18 -15.54
N LYS A 138 22.12 -1.35 -16.11
CA LYS A 138 23.41 -1.14 -15.40
C LYS A 138 23.55 0.27 -14.80
N ALA A 139 22.86 1.26 -15.36
CA ALA A 139 22.86 2.64 -14.87
C ALA A 139 22.02 2.85 -13.60
N ASN A 140 21.20 1.86 -13.22
CA ASN A 140 20.47 1.89 -11.95
C ASN A 140 21.42 1.48 -10.82
N PRO A 141 21.68 2.35 -9.82
CA PRO A 141 22.72 2.09 -8.82
C PRO A 141 22.29 1.15 -7.69
N PHE A 142 21.02 0.73 -7.64
CA PHE A 142 20.54 -0.16 -6.58
C PHE A 142 21.06 -1.59 -6.77
N PRO A 143 21.40 -2.32 -5.68
CA PRO A 143 21.79 -3.72 -5.79
C PRO A 143 20.68 -4.59 -6.38
N LYS A 144 21.02 -5.51 -7.29
CA LYS A 144 20.04 -6.32 -8.04
C LYS A 144 19.08 -7.12 -7.16
N TYR A 145 19.54 -7.64 -6.01
CA TYR A 145 18.70 -8.42 -5.10
C TYR A 145 17.51 -7.62 -4.54
N THR A 146 17.62 -6.28 -4.49
CA THR A 146 16.52 -5.41 -4.01
C THR A 146 15.31 -5.44 -4.94
N ALA A 147 15.49 -5.82 -6.21
CA ALA A 147 14.40 -5.95 -7.17
C ALA A 147 13.36 -7.01 -6.77
N ILE A 148 13.78 -8.05 -6.04
CA ILE A 148 12.93 -9.20 -5.64
C ILE A 148 11.69 -8.72 -4.89
N HIS A 149 11.83 -7.75 -3.97
CA HIS A 149 10.71 -7.22 -3.20
C HIS A 149 9.62 -6.60 -4.09
N GLY A 150 10.01 -5.90 -5.15
CA GLY A 150 9.05 -5.28 -6.06
C GLY A 150 8.42 -6.27 -7.03
N PHE A 151 9.05 -7.41 -7.31
CA PHE A 151 8.44 -8.49 -8.12
C PHE A 151 7.48 -9.38 -7.34
N PHE A 152 7.56 -9.40 -6.01
CA PHE A 152 6.58 -10.12 -5.19
C PHE A 152 5.20 -9.44 -5.21
N ILE A 153 5.15 -8.11 -5.30
CA ILE A 153 3.91 -7.31 -5.32
C ILE A 153 2.96 -7.71 -6.47
N PRO A 154 3.39 -7.77 -7.76
CA PRO A 154 2.48 -8.18 -8.85
C PRO A 154 1.99 -9.62 -8.72
N ILE A 155 2.76 -10.52 -8.10
CA ILE A 155 2.30 -11.90 -7.83
C ILE A 155 1.14 -11.87 -6.83
N ALA A 156 1.31 -11.18 -5.70
CA ALA A 156 0.25 -11.03 -4.70
C ALA A 156 -0.99 -10.32 -5.27
N PHE A 157 -0.78 -9.27 -6.08
CA PHE A 157 -1.87 -8.54 -6.73
C PHE A 157 -2.62 -9.39 -7.76
N ALA A 158 -1.92 -10.19 -8.57
CA ALA A 158 -2.57 -11.11 -9.51
C ALA A 158 -3.42 -12.15 -8.77
N LEU A 159 -2.90 -12.74 -7.68
CA LEU A 159 -3.66 -13.67 -6.85
C LEU A 159 -4.91 -13.01 -6.27
N PHE A 160 -4.78 -11.78 -5.74
CA PHE A 160 -5.94 -11.01 -5.26
C PHE A 160 -6.98 -10.79 -6.36
N MET A 161 -6.56 -10.45 -7.59
CA MET A 161 -7.47 -10.20 -8.70
C MET A 161 -8.18 -11.48 -9.16
N CYS A 162 -7.50 -12.62 -9.16
CA CYS A 162 -8.07 -13.91 -9.53
C CYS A 162 -8.98 -14.52 -8.44
N MET A 163 -8.93 -14.04 -7.20
CA MET A 163 -9.76 -14.59 -6.12
C MET A 163 -11.26 -14.37 -6.35
N PRO A 164 -12.11 -15.38 -6.08
CA PRO A 164 -13.57 -15.25 -6.16
C PRO A 164 -14.10 -14.11 -5.29
N LYS A 165 -15.02 -13.31 -5.83
CA LYS A 165 -15.64 -12.16 -5.13
C LYS A 165 -17.02 -12.48 -4.53
N GLY A 166 -17.45 -13.75 -4.57
CA GLY A 166 -18.77 -14.17 -4.09
C GLY A 166 -19.05 -13.82 -2.63
N LEU A 167 -18.11 -14.13 -1.71
CA LEU A 167 -18.21 -13.77 -0.30
C LEU A 167 -18.29 -12.25 -0.08
N MET A 168 -17.63 -11.45 -0.92
CA MET A 168 -17.69 -9.99 -0.81
C MET A 168 -19.09 -9.48 -1.20
N SER A 169 -19.70 -10.10 -2.21
CA SER A 169 -21.09 -9.82 -2.60
C SER A 169 -22.07 -10.23 -1.50
N MET A 170 -21.88 -11.40 -0.90
CA MET A 170 -22.73 -11.87 0.20
C MET A 170 -22.62 -11.00 1.45
N LYS A 171 -21.40 -10.59 1.86
CA LYS A 171 -21.19 -9.62 2.96
C LYS A 171 -22.03 -8.36 2.73
N ARG A 172 -22.06 -7.87 1.49
CA ARG A 172 -22.81 -6.67 1.12
C ARG A 172 -24.33 -6.85 1.27
N SER A 173 -24.88 -7.98 0.83
CA SER A 173 -26.33 -8.21 0.87
C SER A 173 -26.82 -8.60 2.26
N ALA A 174 -26.06 -9.42 3.00
CA ALA A 174 -26.45 -9.93 4.31
C ALA A 174 -26.16 -8.95 5.45
N GLY A 175 -25.19 -8.04 5.29
CA GLY A 175 -24.87 -7.05 6.30
C GLY A 175 -24.47 -7.67 7.64
N SER A 176 -25.19 -7.32 8.71
CA SER A 176 -24.94 -7.88 10.05
C SER A 176 -25.21 -9.38 10.17
N LEU A 177 -25.99 -9.96 9.24
CA LEU A 177 -26.27 -11.40 9.18
C LEU A 177 -25.18 -12.20 8.45
N PHE A 178 -24.15 -11.53 7.92
CA PHE A 178 -23.07 -12.22 7.22
C PHE A 178 -22.22 -13.03 8.19
N GLU A 179 -22.19 -14.34 8.02
CA GLU A 179 -21.27 -15.22 8.74
C GLU A 179 -19.87 -15.12 8.13
N ARG A 180 -19.02 -14.32 8.78
CA ARG A 180 -17.63 -14.13 8.34
C ARG A 180 -16.82 -15.39 8.63
N PRO A 181 -16.11 -15.96 7.63
CA PRO A 181 -15.22 -17.08 7.88
C PRO A 181 -13.99 -16.64 8.70
N GLU A 182 -13.42 -17.54 9.50
CA GLU A 182 -12.22 -17.26 10.30
C GLU A 182 -11.04 -16.79 9.43
N ILE A 183 -10.87 -17.43 8.26
CA ILE A 183 -9.92 -17.03 7.23
C ILE A 183 -10.70 -16.68 5.97
N TRP A 184 -10.52 -15.44 5.52
CA TRP A 184 -11.03 -14.99 4.24
C TRP A 184 -9.87 -14.59 3.35
N TRP A 185 -9.56 -15.43 2.36
CA TRP A 185 -8.39 -15.24 1.49
C TRP A 185 -8.35 -13.91 0.74
N LEU A 186 -9.50 -13.36 0.41
CA LEU A 186 -9.58 -12.12 -0.35
C LEU A 186 -9.01 -10.91 0.43
N PRO A 187 -9.51 -10.56 1.63
CA PRO A 187 -8.88 -9.53 2.46
C PRO A 187 -7.47 -9.93 2.93
N PHE A 188 -7.21 -11.22 3.20
CA PHE A 188 -5.86 -11.63 3.59
C PHE A 188 -4.81 -11.37 2.48
N LEU A 189 -5.17 -11.55 1.20
CA LEU A 189 -4.28 -11.19 0.08
C LEU A 189 -4.08 -9.68 -0.04
N GLU A 190 -5.07 -8.85 0.31
CA GLU A 190 -4.88 -7.40 0.41
C GLU A 190 -3.79 -7.06 1.45
N TRP A 191 -3.83 -7.73 2.60
CA TRP A 191 -2.79 -7.60 3.63
C TRP A 191 -1.41 -8.05 3.13
N ILE A 192 -1.33 -9.15 2.38
CA ILE A 192 -0.07 -9.58 1.76
C ILE A 192 0.48 -8.50 0.81
N ILE A 193 -0.38 -7.88 0.00
CA ILE A 193 0.04 -6.78 -0.90
C ILE A 193 0.55 -5.59 -0.08
N PHE A 194 -0.14 -5.21 0.99
CA PHE A 194 0.27 -4.14 1.89
C PHE A 194 1.65 -4.41 2.52
N VAL A 195 1.87 -5.61 3.06
CA VAL A 195 3.17 -6.01 3.65
C VAL A 195 4.27 -6.04 2.60
N ALA A 196 4.00 -6.58 1.41
CA ALA A 196 4.94 -6.60 0.30
C ALA A 196 5.36 -5.18 -0.13
N LEU A 197 4.39 -4.27 -0.22
CA LEU A 197 4.63 -2.89 -0.58
C LEU A 197 5.47 -2.16 0.47
N THR A 198 5.10 -2.25 1.75
CA THR A 198 5.85 -1.60 2.82
C THR A 198 7.25 -2.18 2.98
N SER A 199 7.42 -3.49 2.77
CA SER A 199 8.73 -4.14 2.68
C SER A 199 9.59 -3.55 1.56
N TRP A 200 9.03 -3.38 0.36
CA TRP A 200 9.74 -2.76 -0.76
C TRP A 200 10.16 -1.32 -0.45
N ILE A 201 9.26 -0.49 0.11
CA ILE A 201 9.58 0.88 0.51
C ILE A 201 10.75 0.92 1.50
N LEU A 202 10.72 0.07 2.53
CA LEU A 202 11.77 0.00 3.54
C LEU A 202 13.11 -0.41 2.94
N VAL A 203 13.15 -1.49 2.15
CA VAL A 203 14.39 -2.00 1.53
C VAL A 203 15.01 -0.96 0.60
N ILE A 204 14.20 -0.31 -0.22
CA ILE A 204 14.67 0.74 -1.13
C ILE A 204 15.15 1.97 -0.34
N SER A 205 14.43 2.38 0.71
CA SER A 205 14.85 3.50 1.58
C SER A 205 16.18 3.24 2.28
N LEU A 206 16.40 2.02 2.79
CA LEU A 206 17.68 1.63 3.39
C LEU A 206 18.82 1.67 2.37
N ASN A 207 18.59 1.18 1.15
CA ASN A 207 19.59 1.23 0.08
C ASN A 207 19.87 2.67 -0.39
N MET A 208 18.88 3.55 -0.38
CA MET A 208 19.08 4.98 -0.62
C MET A 208 20.02 5.62 0.40
N PHE A 209 19.99 5.21 1.67
CA PHE A 209 20.97 5.65 2.67
C PHE A 209 22.38 5.11 2.38
N LEU A 210 22.51 3.83 2.03
CA LEU A 210 23.79 3.23 1.66
C LEU A 210 24.42 3.96 0.46
N LEU A 211 23.62 4.26 -0.57
CA LEU A 211 24.06 5.02 -1.73
C LEU A 211 24.43 6.47 -1.43
N GLN A 212 23.87 7.08 -0.38
CA GLN A 212 24.31 8.41 0.08
C GLN A 212 25.68 8.34 0.77
N ARG A 213 25.94 7.28 1.53
CA ARG A 213 27.21 7.09 2.26
C ARG A 213 28.37 6.81 1.30
N ALA A 214 28.14 5.98 0.27
CA ALA A 214 29.16 5.65 -0.73
C ALA A 214 29.57 6.81 -1.66
N LYS A 215 28.87 7.96 -1.60
CA LYS A 215 29.17 9.17 -2.38
C LYS A 215 29.82 10.28 -1.56
N LYS A 216 30.06 10.03 -0.27
CA LYS A 216 30.90 10.87 0.58
C LYS A 216 32.32 10.33 0.57
#